data_AF-A0A0A9WDP2-F1
#
_entry.id   AF-A0A0A9WDP2-F1
#
_cell.length_a   1.000
_cell.length_b   1.000
_cell.length_c   1.000
_cell.angle_alpha   90.00
_cell.angle_beta   90.00
_cell.angle_gamma   90.00
#
_symmetry.space_group_name_H-M   'P 1'
#
loop_
_entity.id
_entity.type
_entity.pdbx_description
1 polymer ?
#
loop_
_entity_poly.entity_id
_entity_poly.type
_entity_poly.pdbx_seq_one_letter_code
_entity_poly.pdbx_strand_id
1 'polypeptide(L)'
;LSCSVQVIGSMDCSSWRNSILNQIQQRNKQQFHTFEDLITSHNRLFDTHAALRLENEKLRSERLSLPRGSIESQGVPERISILESKLLAQQEELTELHRKRGENAQMVVDLNRKLQEKADQLKVAEDSLSESSAIITTLKQELQSLLSQKVDLEKAIQLIRDEHTTLQLTCSHLEDKLRKTQDENRELVDRLMRYKSKDAEKMNEENDKFLKKRYAKIQRELEEAAKDSSRNVSLDTYAPDIPYSEKSAVPTKPSYVFDAHEGEVSAVKWSPVDRIVATGGADRKVKLWDTSKSTLS
;
A
#
# COMPACT_ATOMS: atom_id res chain seq x y z
N LEU A 1 3.20 42.76 29.27
CA LEU A 1 3.31 41.35 28.81
C LEU A 1 2.07 40.61 29.31
N SER A 2 1.36 40.01 28.36
CA SER A 2 0.04 39.41 28.44
C SER A 2 -0.12 38.35 29.54
N CYS A 3 -1.19 38.43 30.34
CA CYS A 3 -1.69 37.29 31.09
C CYS A 3 -3.20 37.15 30.83
N SER A 4 -3.54 36.09 30.11
CA SER A 4 -4.85 35.79 29.56
C SER A 4 -5.84 35.41 30.66
N VAL A 5 -6.92 36.18 30.79
CA VAL A 5 -8.08 35.81 31.60
C VAL A 5 -8.82 34.71 30.85
N GLN A 6 -8.69 33.48 31.35
CA GLN A 6 -9.42 32.32 30.86
C GLN A 6 -10.87 32.43 31.33
N VAL A 7 -11.78 32.66 30.39
CA VAL A 7 -13.22 32.66 30.60
C VAL A 7 -13.62 31.27 31.07
N ILE A 8 -13.87 31.12 32.37
CA ILE A 8 -14.50 29.92 32.93
C ILE A 8 -15.92 29.91 32.40
N GLY A 9 -16.17 28.94 31.52
CA GLY A 9 -17.44 28.75 30.83
C GLY A 9 -18.62 28.73 31.79
N SER A 10 -19.70 29.37 31.34
CA SER A 10 -21.04 29.25 31.88
C SER A 10 -21.40 27.77 32.07
N MET A 11 -21.32 27.27 33.31
CA MET A 11 -21.98 26.02 33.68
C MET A 11 -23.48 26.26 33.60
N ASP A 12 -24.10 25.73 32.55
CA ASP A 12 -25.54 25.77 32.32
C ASP A 12 -26.31 25.30 33.56
N CYS A 13 -27.16 26.19 34.08
CA CYS A 13 -28.08 25.92 35.20
C CYS A 13 -29.08 24.77 34.89
N SER A 14 -29.08 24.25 33.67
CA SER A 14 -29.92 23.16 33.17
C SER A 14 -29.29 21.77 33.33
N SER A 15 -27.97 21.66 33.57
CA SER A 15 -27.28 20.36 33.54
C SER A 15 -27.58 19.50 34.79
N TRP A 16 -27.62 20.12 35.97
CA TRP A 16 -27.87 19.41 37.23
C TRP A 16 -29.32 18.92 37.35
N ARG A 17 -30.29 19.70 36.84
CA ARG A 17 -31.71 19.29 36.78
C ARG A 17 -31.88 18.03 35.92
N ASN A 18 -31.25 18.00 34.74
CA ASN A 18 -31.31 16.86 33.85
C ASN A 18 -30.60 15.63 34.45
N SER A 19 -29.50 15.83 35.17
CA SER A 19 -28.82 14.75 35.90
C SER A 19 -29.69 14.15 36.99
N ILE A 20 -30.37 14.97 37.80
CA ILE A 20 -31.29 14.49 38.85
C ILE A 20 -32.48 13.76 38.24
N LEU A 21 -33.08 14.30 37.17
CA LEU A 21 -34.19 13.64 36.46
C LEU A 21 -33.79 12.25 35.96
N ASN A 22 -32.61 12.12 35.34
CA ASN A 22 -32.10 10.84 34.89
C ASN A 22 -31.85 9.87 36.05
N GLN A 23 -31.29 10.35 37.17
CA GLN A 23 -31.07 9.51 38.36
C GLN A 23 -32.40 9.03 38.96
N ILE A 24 -33.43 9.87 39.02
CA ILE A 24 -34.76 9.49 39.50
C ILE A 24 -35.42 8.49 38.55
N GLN A 25 -35.33 8.69 37.23
CA GLN A 25 -35.85 7.75 36.25
C GLN A 25 -35.14 6.40 36.31
N GLN A 26 -33.82 6.39 36.44
CA GLN A 26 -33.02 5.18 36.61
C GLN A 26 -33.42 4.44 37.90
N ARG A 27 -33.58 5.16 39.01
CA ARG A 27 -34.01 4.62 40.28
C ARG A 27 -35.42 4.03 40.19
N ASN A 28 -36.38 4.75 39.61
CA ASN A 28 -37.74 4.25 39.42
C ASN A 28 -37.74 2.99 38.54
N LYS A 29 -36.90 2.94 37.49
CA LYS A 29 -36.75 1.75 36.66
C LYS A 29 -36.18 0.54 37.41
N GLN A 30 -35.24 0.77 38.33
CA GLN A 30 -34.61 -0.32 39.10
C GLN A 30 -35.37 -0.73 40.35
N GLN A 31 -36.12 0.19 40.97
CA GLN A 31 -36.73 -0.01 42.29
C GLN A 31 -38.26 0.00 42.28
N PHE A 32 -38.92 0.56 41.25
CA PHE A 32 -40.38 0.57 41.16
C PHE A 32 -40.87 -0.51 40.20
N HIS A 33 -40.40 -0.52 38.95
CA HIS A 33 -40.87 -1.47 37.94
C HIS A 33 -40.55 -2.94 38.25
N THR A 34 -39.47 -3.21 38.98
CA THR A 34 -39.13 -4.55 39.48
C THR A 34 -40.11 -5.08 40.53
N PHE A 35 -40.80 -4.20 41.25
CA PHE A 35 -41.74 -4.59 42.33
C PHE A 35 -43.19 -4.20 42.02
N GLU A 36 -43.47 -3.64 40.84
CA GLU A 36 -44.79 -3.16 40.42
C GLU A 36 -45.84 -4.28 40.45
N ASP A 37 -45.49 -5.47 39.95
CA ASP A 37 -46.36 -6.65 39.97
C ASP A 37 -46.61 -7.16 41.40
N LEU A 38 -45.59 -7.11 42.26
CA LEU A 38 -45.70 -7.52 43.66
C LEU A 38 -46.59 -6.58 44.46
N ILE A 39 -46.44 -5.27 44.29
CA ILE A 39 -47.27 -4.24 44.92
C ILE A 39 -48.71 -4.36 44.44
N THR A 40 -48.92 -4.55 43.13
CA THR A 40 -50.26 -4.73 42.55
C THR A 40 -50.94 -6.00 43.08
N SER A 41 -50.20 -7.11 43.17
CA SER A 41 -50.68 -8.36 43.74
C SER A 41 -51.02 -8.23 45.24
N HIS A 42 -50.16 -7.55 46.01
CA HIS A 42 -50.39 -7.30 47.43
C HIS A 42 -51.63 -6.45 47.66
N ASN A 43 -51.85 -5.39 46.89
CA ASN A 43 -53.04 -4.55 46.99
C ASN A 43 -54.32 -5.34 46.67
N ARG A 44 -54.31 -6.16 45.60
CA ARG A 44 -55.44 -7.05 45.28
C ARG A 44 -55.74 -8.05 46.41
N LEU A 45 -54.70 -8.61 47.02
CA LEU A 45 -54.86 -9.54 48.14
C LEU A 45 -55.40 -8.84 49.39
N PHE A 46 -54.94 -7.61 49.64
CA PHE A 46 -55.43 -6.79 50.73
C PHE A 46 -56.93 -6.46 50.57
N ASP A 47 -57.35 -6.05 49.37
CA ASP A 47 -58.74 -5.73 49.06
C ASP A 47 -59.65 -6.96 49.18
N THR A 48 -59.21 -8.12 48.69
CA THR A 48 -59.98 -9.38 48.82
C THR A 48 -60.09 -9.84 50.27
N HIS A 49 -59.01 -9.71 51.07
CA HIS A 49 -59.06 -10.00 52.50
C HIS A 49 -60.02 -9.06 53.25
N ALA A 50 -60.02 -7.77 52.91
CA ALA A 50 -60.96 -6.81 53.48
C ALA A 50 -62.43 -7.16 53.15
N ALA A 51 -62.71 -7.54 51.90
CA ALA A 51 -64.04 -7.96 51.46
C ALA A 51 -64.51 -9.23 52.18
N LEU A 52 -63.67 -10.27 52.24
CA LEU A 52 -63.98 -11.53 52.92
C LEU A 52 -64.18 -11.35 54.43
N ARG A 53 -63.45 -10.41 55.06
CA ARG A 53 -63.63 -10.08 56.48
C ARG A 53 -65.03 -9.50 56.72
N LEU A 54 -65.47 -8.59 55.86
CA LEU A 54 -66.76 -7.92 55.98
C LEU A 54 -67.93 -8.90 55.70
N GLU A 55 -67.75 -9.80 54.74
CA GLU A 55 -68.70 -10.88 54.48
C GLU A 55 -68.79 -11.87 55.66
N ASN A 56 -67.66 -12.26 56.26
CA ASN A 56 -67.65 -13.13 57.44
C ASN A 56 -68.34 -12.47 58.64
N GLU A 57 -68.17 -11.17 58.82
CA GLU A 57 -68.84 -10.42 59.89
C GLU A 57 -70.36 -10.38 59.66
N LYS A 58 -70.77 -10.18 58.40
CA LYS A 58 -72.17 -10.27 57.98
C LYS A 58 -72.77 -11.67 58.23
N LEU A 59 -72.11 -12.73 57.78
CA LEU A 59 -72.56 -14.12 57.99
C LEU A 59 -72.63 -14.48 59.48
N ARG A 60 -71.70 -13.96 60.30
CA ARG A 60 -71.77 -14.13 61.77
C ARG A 60 -73.00 -13.43 62.36
N SER A 61 -73.32 -12.23 61.90
CA SER A 61 -74.52 -11.50 62.33
C SER A 61 -75.81 -12.18 61.89
N GLU A 62 -75.87 -12.70 60.67
CA GLU A 62 -77.00 -13.46 60.15
C GLU A 62 -77.19 -14.77 60.94
N ARG A 63 -76.11 -15.49 61.27
CA ARG A 63 -76.16 -16.70 62.10
C ARG A 63 -76.68 -16.45 63.52
N LEU A 64 -76.45 -15.25 64.07
CA LEU A 64 -77.00 -14.82 65.37
C LEU A 64 -78.49 -14.42 65.28
N SER A 65 -78.96 -14.03 64.09
CA SER A 65 -80.35 -13.60 63.83
C SER A 65 -81.32 -14.74 63.48
N LEU A 66 -80.82 -15.94 63.14
CA LEU A 66 -81.64 -17.10 62.82
C LEU A 66 -82.24 -17.71 64.10
N PRO A 67 -83.58 -17.80 64.23
CA PRO A 67 -84.22 -18.49 65.34
C PRO A 67 -83.79 -19.96 65.36
N ARG A 68 -83.31 -20.42 66.53
CA ARG A 68 -82.98 -21.82 66.78
C ARG A 68 -84.29 -22.60 66.93
N GLY A 69 -84.94 -22.86 65.79
CA GLY A 69 -86.20 -23.58 65.71
C GLY A 69 -86.03 -25.05 66.05
N SER A 70 -86.68 -25.45 67.14
CA SER A 70 -86.83 -26.81 67.63
C SER A 70 -87.41 -27.74 66.58
N ILE A 71 -86.89 -28.97 66.57
CA ILE A 71 -87.27 -30.06 65.66
C ILE A 71 -88.67 -30.55 66.05
N GLU A 72 -89.68 -30.25 65.23
CA GLU A 72 -90.99 -30.90 65.28
C GLU A 72 -91.06 -32.06 64.26
N SER A 73 -91.65 -33.16 64.73
CA SER A 73 -91.55 -34.52 64.20
C SER A 73 -92.77 -34.91 63.35
N GLN A 74 -93.08 -34.14 62.30
CA GLN A 74 -94.04 -34.54 61.27
C GLN A 74 -93.50 -34.15 59.88
N GLY A 75 -93.35 -35.13 58.98
CA GLY A 75 -92.77 -34.94 57.64
C GLY A 75 -91.55 -35.82 57.32
N VAL A 76 -91.32 -36.90 58.07
CA VAL A 76 -90.16 -37.81 57.87
C VAL A 76 -90.00 -38.30 56.41
N PRO A 77 -91.06 -38.68 55.65
CA PRO A 77 -90.92 -39.12 54.26
C PRO A 77 -90.52 -37.99 53.30
N GLU A 78 -91.09 -36.80 53.49
CA GLU A 78 -90.82 -35.61 52.66
C GLU A 78 -89.42 -35.06 52.94
N ARG A 79 -88.98 -35.10 54.21
CA ARG A 79 -87.61 -34.80 54.61
C ARG A 79 -86.60 -35.79 54.02
N ILE A 80 -86.93 -37.08 53.99
CA ILE A 80 -86.10 -38.11 53.34
C ILE A 80 -86.00 -37.85 51.84
N SER A 81 -87.12 -37.57 51.16
CA SER A 81 -87.12 -37.26 49.72
C SER A 81 -86.30 -36.01 49.38
N ILE A 82 -86.40 -34.95 50.19
CA ILE A 82 -85.58 -33.73 50.03
C ILE A 82 -84.09 -34.03 50.25
N LEU A 83 -83.75 -34.89 51.22
CA LEU A 83 -82.37 -35.30 51.48
C LEU A 83 -81.82 -36.19 50.36
N GLU A 84 -82.63 -37.09 49.79
CA GLU A 84 -82.26 -37.92 48.64
C GLU A 84 -82.03 -37.07 47.39
N SER A 85 -82.89 -36.09 47.11
CA SER A 85 -82.70 -35.13 46.02
C SER A 85 -81.42 -34.30 46.19
N LYS A 86 -81.13 -33.85 47.42
CA LYS A 86 -79.87 -33.15 47.73
C LYS A 86 -78.64 -34.04 47.60
N LEU A 87 -78.73 -35.30 48.03
CA LEU A 87 -77.67 -36.28 47.87
C LEU A 87 -77.35 -36.50 46.38
N LEU A 88 -78.39 -36.58 45.54
CA LEU A 88 -78.25 -36.77 44.10
C LEU A 88 -77.65 -35.52 43.42
N ALA A 89 -78.11 -34.32 43.79
CA ALA A 89 -77.52 -33.07 43.31
C ALA A 89 -76.05 -32.90 43.72
N GLN A 90 -75.70 -33.28 44.96
CA GLN A 90 -74.30 -33.28 45.41
C GLN A 90 -73.45 -34.31 44.66
N GLN A 91 -74.03 -35.46 44.31
CA GLN A 91 -73.36 -36.48 43.50
C GLN A 91 -73.09 -35.96 42.06
N GLU A 92 -74.06 -35.27 41.45
CA GLU A 92 -73.93 -34.62 40.15
C GLU A 92 -72.87 -33.51 40.18
N GLU A 93 -72.89 -32.64 41.19
CA GLU A 93 -71.88 -31.59 41.36
C GLU A 93 -70.46 -32.17 41.54
N LEU A 94 -70.32 -33.25 42.32
CA LEU A 94 -69.04 -33.93 42.52
C LEU A 94 -68.49 -34.52 41.21
N THR A 95 -69.37 -35.14 40.41
CA THR A 95 -68.99 -35.70 39.11
C THR A 95 -68.61 -34.61 38.11
N GLU A 96 -69.31 -33.48 38.09
CA GLU A 96 -68.96 -32.35 37.24
C GLU A 96 -67.63 -31.70 37.66
N LEU A 97 -67.38 -31.57 38.96
CA LEU A 97 -66.10 -31.11 39.49
C LEU A 97 -64.95 -32.04 39.12
N HIS A 98 -65.14 -33.36 39.19
CA HIS A 98 -64.13 -34.32 38.75
C HIS A 98 -63.83 -34.22 37.25
N ARG A 99 -64.86 -34.00 36.42
CA ARG A 99 -64.71 -33.75 34.99
C ARG A 99 -63.89 -32.47 34.74
N LYS A 100 -64.27 -31.35 35.35
CA LYS A 100 -63.55 -30.07 35.25
C LYS A 100 -62.11 -30.19 35.74
N ARG A 101 -61.86 -30.94 36.82
CA ARG A 101 -60.51 -31.21 37.32
C ARG A 101 -59.66 -31.96 36.30
N GLY A 102 -60.24 -32.95 35.61
CA GLY A 102 -59.57 -33.67 34.53
C GLY A 102 -59.24 -32.78 33.33
N GLU A 103 -60.18 -31.94 32.91
CA GLU A 103 -59.98 -30.95 31.84
C GLU A 103 -58.87 -29.96 32.18
N ASN A 104 -58.88 -29.42 33.40
CA ASN A 104 -57.83 -28.51 33.86
C ASN A 104 -56.46 -29.20 33.93
N ALA A 105 -56.40 -30.45 34.40
CA ALA A 105 -55.16 -31.22 34.43
C ALA A 105 -54.60 -31.45 33.02
N GLN A 106 -55.46 -31.80 32.06
CA GLN A 106 -55.06 -31.96 30.66
C GLN A 106 -54.57 -30.64 30.06
N MET A 107 -55.27 -29.53 30.33
CA MET A 107 -54.87 -28.20 29.86
C MET A 107 -53.50 -27.78 30.41
N VAL A 108 -53.19 -28.10 31.67
CA VAL A 108 -51.86 -27.86 32.25
C VAL A 108 -50.77 -28.65 31.52
N VAL A 109 -51.04 -29.92 31.19
CA VAL A 109 -50.09 -30.75 30.43
C VAL A 109 -49.84 -30.16 29.04
N ASP A 110 -50.90 -29.75 28.34
CA ASP A 110 -50.77 -29.16 27.01
C ASP A 110 -50.05 -27.80 27.03
N LEU A 111 -50.31 -26.97 28.03
CA LEU A 111 -49.60 -25.71 28.22
C LEU A 111 -48.11 -25.94 28.54
N ASN A 112 -47.79 -26.90 29.41
CA ASN A 112 -46.40 -27.25 29.72
C ASN A 112 -45.66 -27.79 28.49
N ARG A 113 -46.32 -28.60 27.65
CA ARG A 113 -45.76 -29.05 26.37
C ARG A 113 -45.46 -27.87 25.45
N LYS A 114 -46.41 -26.94 25.28
CA LYS A 114 -46.21 -25.73 24.46
C LYS A 114 -45.10 -24.84 25.03
N LEU A 115 -45.02 -24.73 26.35
CA LEU A 115 -43.95 -23.98 27.02
C LEU A 115 -42.59 -24.59 26.70
N GLN A 116 -42.47 -25.93 26.77
CA GLN A 116 -41.24 -26.64 26.43
C GLN A 116 -40.86 -26.45 24.96
N GLU A 117 -41.82 -26.62 24.03
CA GLU A 117 -41.59 -26.39 22.60
C GLU A 117 -41.11 -24.96 22.32
N LYS A 118 -41.64 -23.96 23.03
CA LYS A 118 -41.20 -22.57 22.91
C LYS A 118 -39.83 -22.31 23.53
N ALA A 119 -39.51 -22.96 24.65
CA ALA A 119 -38.19 -22.89 25.25
C ALA A 119 -37.11 -23.48 24.31
N ASP A 120 -37.41 -24.61 23.67
CA ASP A 120 -36.50 -25.23 22.71
C ASP A 120 -36.32 -24.35 21.46
N GLN A 121 -37.40 -23.74 20.94
CA GLN A 121 -37.31 -22.78 19.83
C GLN A 121 -36.49 -21.54 20.18
N LEU A 122 -36.66 -20.99 21.39
CA LEU A 122 -35.87 -19.85 21.87
C LEU A 122 -34.40 -20.20 21.95
N LYS A 123 -34.06 -21.37 22.49
CA LYS A 123 -32.66 -21.81 22.60
C LYS A 123 -31.98 -21.92 21.24
N VAL A 124 -32.64 -22.50 20.25
CA VAL A 124 -32.09 -22.60 18.87
C VAL A 124 -31.88 -21.20 18.27
N ALA A 125 -32.81 -20.28 18.49
CA ALA A 125 -32.68 -18.91 18.02
C ALA A 125 -31.54 -18.15 18.72
N GLU A 126 -31.37 -18.35 20.03
CA GLU A 126 -30.27 -17.78 20.83
C GLU A 126 -28.91 -18.31 20.37
N ASP A 127 -28.79 -19.62 20.12
CA ASP A 127 -27.57 -20.24 19.61
C ASP A 127 -27.20 -19.69 18.23
N SER A 128 -28.17 -19.59 17.32
CA SER A 128 -27.97 -19.02 15.97
C SER A 128 -27.60 -17.53 16.00
N LEU A 129 -28.21 -16.76 16.92
CA LEU A 129 -27.89 -15.35 17.11
C LEU A 129 -26.46 -15.18 17.67
N SER A 130 -26.07 -16.02 18.63
CA SER A 130 -24.72 -16.04 19.19
C SER A 130 -23.66 -16.34 18.14
N GLU A 131 -23.90 -17.35 17.30
CA GLU A 131 -23.01 -17.70 16.17
C GLU A 131 -22.89 -16.54 15.17
N SER A 132 -24.02 -15.95 14.77
CA SER A 132 -24.04 -14.79 13.86
C SER A 132 -23.30 -13.59 14.45
N SER A 133 -23.47 -13.34 15.76
CA SER A 133 -22.76 -12.28 16.48
C SER A 133 -21.25 -12.54 16.50
N ALA A 134 -20.81 -13.78 16.72
CA ALA A 134 -19.40 -14.15 16.68
C ALA A 134 -18.79 -13.90 15.30
N ILE A 135 -19.48 -14.30 14.22
CA ILE A 135 -19.04 -14.03 12.83
C ILE A 135 -18.95 -12.53 12.56
N ILE A 136 -19.92 -11.74 13.03
CA ILE A 136 -19.87 -10.28 12.87
C ILE A 136 -18.65 -9.70 13.61
N THR A 137 -18.30 -10.22 14.78
CA THR A 137 -17.12 -9.74 15.51
C THR A 137 -15.82 -10.08 14.80
N THR A 138 -15.68 -11.28 14.23
CA THR A 138 -14.47 -11.66 13.49
C THR A 138 -14.33 -10.84 12.21
N LEU A 139 -15.40 -10.68 11.44
CA LEU A 139 -15.38 -9.84 10.22
C LEU A 139 -15.05 -8.38 10.52
N LYS A 140 -15.53 -7.83 11.65
CA LYS A 140 -15.18 -6.48 12.08
C LYS A 140 -13.69 -6.35 12.41
N GLN A 141 -13.09 -7.37 13.05
CA GLN A 141 -11.65 -7.38 13.34
C GLN A 141 -10.81 -7.48 12.07
N GLU A 142 -11.21 -8.33 11.12
CA GLU A 142 -10.56 -8.44 9.81
C GLU A 142 -10.62 -7.12 9.04
N LEU A 143 -11.79 -6.47 9.02
CA LEU A 143 -11.97 -5.17 8.38
C LEU A 143 -11.09 -4.10 9.02
N GLN A 144 -10.98 -4.08 10.35
CA GLN A 144 -10.09 -3.15 11.05
C GLN A 144 -8.61 -3.40 10.72
N SER A 145 -8.19 -4.66 10.63
CA SER A 145 -6.84 -5.04 10.22
C SER A 145 -6.53 -4.58 8.80
N LEU A 146 -7.44 -4.84 7.85
CA LEU A 146 -7.30 -4.41 6.46
C LEU A 146 -7.25 -2.89 6.32
N LEU A 147 -8.06 -2.15 7.10
CA LEU A 147 -8.00 -0.70 7.12
C LEU A 147 -6.64 -0.18 7.62
N SER A 148 -6.07 -0.80 8.67
CA SER A 148 -4.72 -0.43 9.14
C SER A 148 -3.68 -0.68 8.06
N GLN A 149 -3.70 -1.85 7.42
CA GLN A 149 -2.77 -2.19 6.34
C GLN A 149 -2.89 -1.22 5.16
N LYS A 150 -4.12 -0.84 4.79
CA LYS A 150 -4.37 0.15 3.75
C LYS A 150 -3.71 1.48 4.08
N VAL A 151 -3.87 1.98 5.31
CA VAL A 151 -3.26 3.24 5.75
C VAL A 151 -1.73 3.17 5.71
N ASP A 152 -1.14 2.05 6.09
CA ASP A 152 0.31 1.88 6.05
C ASP A 152 0.87 1.80 4.62
N LEU A 153 0.14 1.15 3.71
CA LEU A 153 0.45 1.16 2.28
C LEU A 153 0.32 2.57 1.67
N GLU A 154 -0.71 3.33 2.04
CA GLU A 154 -0.87 4.73 1.59
C GLU A 154 0.31 5.60 2.05
N LYS A 155 0.78 5.43 3.30
CA LYS A 155 2.00 6.11 3.80
C LYS A 155 3.25 5.69 3.02
N ALA A 156 3.42 4.39 2.75
CA ALA A 156 4.57 3.90 1.98
C ALA A 156 4.58 4.48 0.55
N ILE A 157 3.42 4.54 -0.10
CA ILE A 157 3.28 5.17 -1.42
C ILE A 157 3.64 6.66 -1.35
N GLN A 158 3.21 7.37 -0.30
CA GLN A 158 3.55 8.78 -0.14
C GLN A 158 5.06 8.98 0.03
N LEU A 159 5.72 8.18 0.85
CA LEU A 159 7.18 8.23 1.02
C LEU A 159 7.92 8.01 -0.30
N ILE A 160 7.52 7.00 -1.08
CA ILE A 160 8.13 6.72 -2.39
C ILE A 160 7.93 7.90 -3.35
N ARG A 161 6.77 8.56 -3.33
CA ARG A 161 6.53 9.77 -4.15
C ARG A 161 7.44 10.93 -3.72
N ASP A 162 7.60 11.15 -2.43
CA ASP A 162 8.45 12.22 -1.89
C ASP A 162 9.94 11.96 -2.23
N GLU A 163 10.39 10.72 -2.13
CA GLU A 163 11.73 10.30 -2.58
C GLU A 163 11.91 10.49 -4.09
N HIS A 164 10.93 10.07 -4.89
CA HIS A 164 10.98 10.23 -6.34
C HIS A 164 11.07 11.71 -6.75
N THR A 165 10.26 12.58 -6.17
CA THR A 165 10.31 14.02 -6.47
C THR A 165 11.64 14.63 -6.06
N THR A 166 12.20 14.22 -4.92
CA THR A 166 13.52 14.66 -4.47
C THR A 166 14.62 14.24 -5.46
N LEU A 167 14.62 12.97 -5.88
CA LEU A 167 15.57 12.46 -6.88
C LEU A 167 15.40 13.12 -8.25
N GLN A 168 14.17 13.40 -8.66
CA GLN A 168 13.89 14.10 -9.91
C GLN A 168 14.49 15.50 -9.91
N LEU A 169 14.33 16.25 -8.81
CA LEU A 169 14.91 17.58 -8.65
C LEU A 169 16.45 17.54 -8.67
N THR A 170 17.06 16.56 -8.00
CA THR A 170 18.53 16.44 -7.98
C THR A 170 19.08 16.01 -9.34
N CYS A 171 18.41 15.12 -10.07
CA CYS A 171 18.76 14.77 -11.45
C CYS A 171 18.71 16.00 -12.36
N SER A 172 17.61 16.76 -12.34
CA SER A 172 17.48 17.99 -13.14
C SER A 172 18.57 19.01 -12.80
N HIS A 173 18.90 19.17 -11.51
CA HIS A 173 19.99 20.04 -11.09
C HIS A 173 21.36 19.58 -11.61
N LEU A 174 21.63 18.27 -11.61
CA LEU A 174 22.88 17.71 -12.12
C LEU A 174 22.97 17.82 -13.65
N GLU A 175 21.86 17.65 -14.37
CA GLU A 175 21.78 17.87 -15.82
C GLU A 175 22.12 19.31 -16.19
N ASP A 176 21.57 20.29 -15.46
CA ASP A 176 21.90 21.70 -15.65
C ASP A 176 23.39 21.98 -15.40
N LYS A 177 23.97 21.37 -14.35
CA LYS A 177 25.39 21.52 -14.03
C LYS A 177 26.29 20.91 -15.11
N LEU A 178 25.92 19.73 -15.61
CA LEU A 178 26.60 19.07 -16.71
C LEU A 178 26.57 19.95 -17.95
N ARG A 179 25.40 20.49 -18.30
CA ARG A 179 25.22 21.37 -19.45
C ARG A 179 26.10 22.61 -19.36
N LYS A 180 26.12 23.30 -18.22
CA LYS A 180 27.00 24.45 -17.99
C LYS A 180 28.47 24.11 -18.17
N THR A 181 28.91 22.98 -17.61
CA THR A 181 30.31 22.52 -17.73
C THR A 181 30.66 22.17 -19.18
N GLN A 182 29.72 21.58 -19.93
CA GLN A 182 29.90 21.29 -21.35
C GLN A 182 29.99 22.56 -22.19
N ASP A 183 29.16 23.56 -21.91
CA ASP A 183 29.19 24.85 -22.60
C ASP A 183 30.51 25.59 -22.32
N GLU A 184 30.99 25.62 -21.07
CA GLU A 184 32.30 26.17 -20.71
C GLU A 184 33.45 25.46 -21.45
N ASN A 185 33.41 24.13 -21.56
CA ASN A 185 34.41 23.37 -22.29
C ASN A 185 34.42 23.73 -23.78
N ARG A 186 33.24 23.83 -24.41
CA ARG A 186 33.11 24.26 -25.81
C ARG A 186 33.71 25.65 -26.02
N GLU A 187 33.40 26.61 -25.14
CA GLU A 187 33.98 27.95 -25.24
C GLU A 187 35.51 27.96 -25.13
N LEU A 188 36.08 27.13 -24.24
CA LEU A 188 37.52 27.01 -24.09
C LEU A 188 38.17 26.36 -25.32
N VAL A 189 37.56 25.32 -25.87
CA VAL A 189 38.01 24.67 -27.10
C VAL A 189 37.96 25.64 -28.27
N ASP A 190 36.85 26.36 -28.46
CA ASP A 190 36.70 27.37 -29.51
C ASP A 190 37.76 28.47 -29.39
N ARG A 191 38.03 28.94 -28.17
CA ARG A 191 39.08 29.91 -27.90
C ARG A 191 40.46 29.37 -28.27
N LEU A 192 40.76 28.12 -27.88
CA LEU A 192 42.02 27.46 -28.23
C LEU A 192 42.18 27.31 -29.74
N MET A 193 41.12 26.91 -30.44
CA MET A 193 41.11 26.79 -31.90
C MET A 193 41.40 28.13 -32.57
N ARG A 194 40.78 29.22 -32.12
CA ARG A 194 41.07 30.57 -32.64
C ARG A 194 42.54 30.96 -32.44
N TYR A 195 43.11 30.69 -31.26
CA TYR A 195 44.53 30.94 -31.02
C TYR A 195 45.42 30.11 -31.94
N LYS A 196 45.15 28.82 -32.10
CA LYS A 196 45.92 27.93 -32.98
C LYS A 196 45.80 28.29 -34.46
N SER A 197 44.62 28.67 -34.94
CA SER A 197 44.42 29.18 -36.30
C SER A 197 45.24 30.44 -36.55
N LYS A 198 45.20 31.40 -35.62
CA LYS A 198 45.99 32.63 -35.73
C LYS A 198 47.50 32.37 -35.72
N ASP A 199 47.97 31.44 -34.91
CA ASP A 199 49.37 31.03 -34.91
C ASP A 199 49.76 30.35 -36.22
N ALA A 200 48.90 29.48 -36.76
CA ALA A 200 49.12 28.83 -38.06
C ALA A 200 49.16 29.84 -39.21
N GLU A 201 48.26 30.84 -39.22
CA GLU A 201 48.26 31.94 -40.18
C GLU A 201 49.59 32.71 -40.16
N LYS A 202 50.08 33.09 -38.97
CA LYS A 202 51.38 33.76 -38.84
C LYS A 202 52.54 32.91 -39.37
N MET A 203 52.58 31.62 -39.03
CA MET A 203 53.60 30.70 -39.53
C MET A 203 53.54 30.57 -41.06
N ASN A 204 52.34 30.52 -41.63
CA ASN A 204 52.15 30.49 -43.09
C ASN A 204 52.61 31.80 -43.74
N GLU A 205 52.29 32.96 -43.16
CA GLU A 205 52.79 34.25 -43.65
C GLU A 205 54.32 34.34 -43.64
N GLU A 206 54.96 33.86 -42.58
CA GLU A 206 56.42 33.81 -42.47
C GLU A 206 57.05 32.85 -43.49
N ASN A 207 56.45 31.67 -43.66
CA ASN A 207 56.85 30.71 -44.69
C ASN A 207 56.72 31.30 -46.10
N ASP A 208 55.62 31.99 -46.40
CA ASP A 208 55.41 32.65 -47.69
C ASP A 208 56.44 33.77 -47.93
N LYS A 209 56.72 34.60 -46.92
CA LYS A 209 57.76 35.64 -46.98
C LYS A 209 59.14 35.00 -47.21
N PHE A 210 59.44 33.90 -46.53
CA PHE A 210 60.69 33.16 -46.68
C PHE A 210 60.83 32.58 -48.09
N LEU A 211 59.79 31.93 -48.60
CA LEU A 211 59.75 31.38 -49.95
C LEU A 211 59.91 32.48 -51.00
N LYS A 212 59.18 33.59 -50.91
CA LYS A 212 59.32 34.73 -51.83
C LYS A 212 60.74 35.28 -51.86
N LYS A 213 61.38 35.45 -50.69
CA LYS A 213 62.79 35.89 -50.61
C LYS A 213 63.73 34.88 -51.28
N ARG A 214 63.51 33.58 -51.08
CA ARG A 214 64.29 32.51 -51.70
C ARG A 214 64.14 32.48 -53.22
N TYR A 215 62.91 32.53 -53.73
CA TYR A 215 62.64 32.60 -55.17
C TYR A 215 63.24 33.85 -55.80
N ALA A 216 63.12 35.03 -55.16
CA ALA A 216 63.74 36.26 -55.65
C ALA A 216 65.29 36.19 -55.65
N LYS A 217 65.88 35.50 -54.67
CA LYS A 217 67.34 35.26 -54.63
C LYS A 217 67.78 34.38 -55.79
N ILE A 218 67.11 33.24 -55.99
CA ILE A 218 67.37 32.32 -57.11
C ILE A 218 67.17 33.04 -58.46
N GLN A 219 66.11 33.81 -58.60
CA GLN A 219 65.84 34.59 -59.83
C GLN A 219 66.98 35.57 -60.13
N ARG A 220 67.48 36.29 -59.12
CA ARG A 220 68.61 37.21 -59.28
C ARG A 220 69.90 36.47 -59.66
N GLU A 221 70.20 35.35 -59.00
CA GLU A 221 71.36 34.50 -59.32
C GLU A 221 71.27 33.96 -60.75
N LEU A 222 70.07 33.57 -61.22
CA LEU A 222 69.84 33.15 -62.60
C LEU A 222 69.99 34.30 -63.59
N GLU A 223 69.51 35.51 -63.29
CA GLU A 223 69.70 36.70 -64.14
C GLU A 223 71.18 37.12 -64.21
N GLU A 224 71.91 37.00 -63.11
CA GLU A 224 73.37 37.21 -63.05
C GLU A 224 74.11 36.15 -63.88
N ALA A 225 73.75 34.87 -63.71
CA ALA A 225 74.30 33.77 -64.51
C ALA A 225 73.95 33.88 -66.00
N ALA A 226 72.74 34.32 -66.36
CA ALA A 226 72.33 34.54 -67.74
C ALA A 226 73.08 35.71 -68.39
N LYS A 227 73.42 36.75 -67.62
CA LYS A 227 74.32 37.82 -68.08
C LYS A 227 75.75 37.31 -68.29
N ASP A 228 76.24 36.41 -67.44
CA ASP A 228 77.56 35.80 -67.56
C ASP A 228 77.63 34.79 -68.73
N SER A 229 76.49 34.16 -69.06
CA SER A 229 76.34 33.23 -70.20
C SER A 229 76.39 33.90 -71.58
N SER A 230 76.60 35.22 -71.65
CA SER A 230 76.99 35.92 -72.90
C SER A 230 78.45 35.68 -73.30
N ARG A 231 79.21 34.89 -72.53
CA ARG A 231 80.48 34.32 -72.95
C ARG A 231 80.27 32.89 -73.48
N ASN A 232 80.33 32.79 -74.80
CA ASN A 232 80.43 31.56 -75.60
C ASN A 232 81.03 30.36 -74.84
N VAL A 233 80.27 29.26 -74.73
CA VAL A 233 80.85 27.93 -74.67
C VAL A 233 80.01 26.99 -75.54
N SER A 234 80.65 26.51 -76.61
CA SER A 234 80.16 25.48 -77.51
C SER A 234 79.94 24.17 -76.75
N LEU A 235 78.80 23.55 -77.01
CA LEU A 235 78.37 22.27 -76.46
C LEU A 235 79.06 21.13 -77.21
N ASP A 236 80.17 20.63 -76.68
CA ASP A 236 80.79 19.39 -77.16
C ASP A 236 80.27 18.19 -76.37
N THR A 237 79.52 17.37 -77.12
CA THR A 237 79.22 15.96 -76.96
C THR A 237 80.25 15.18 -76.13
N TYR A 238 79.90 14.75 -74.91
CA TYR A 238 80.47 13.56 -74.29
C TYR A 238 79.43 12.91 -73.36
N ALA A 239 78.87 11.79 -73.83
CA ALA A 239 78.11 10.86 -73.01
C ALA A 239 79.08 10.01 -72.19
N PRO A 240 78.95 9.93 -70.86
CA PRO A 240 79.54 8.87 -70.07
C PRO A 240 78.53 7.74 -69.87
N ASP A 241 79.01 6.53 -70.12
CA ASP A 241 78.33 5.25 -69.93
C ASP A 241 77.71 5.12 -68.52
N ILE A 242 76.40 4.91 -68.49
CA ILE A 242 75.67 4.50 -67.28
C ILE A 242 75.70 2.97 -67.21
N PRO A 243 76.34 2.36 -66.20
CA PRO A 243 76.23 0.93 -65.99
C PRO A 243 74.87 0.61 -65.38
N TYR A 244 74.09 -0.21 -66.08
CA TYR A 244 73.08 -1.14 -65.54
C TYR A 244 72.08 -0.57 -64.50
N SER A 245 70.93 -0.10 -64.98
CA SER A 245 69.69 -0.15 -64.20
C SER A 245 69.21 -1.60 -64.18
N GLU A 246 69.54 -2.35 -63.14
CA GLU A 246 68.92 -3.65 -62.88
C GLU A 246 67.40 -3.47 -62.83
N LYS A 247 66.69 -4.34 -63.56
CA LYS A 247 65.22 -4.39 -63.55
C LYS A 247 64.78 -4.81 -62.16
N SER A 248 64.36 -3.84 -61.34
CA SER A 248 63.56 -4.11 -60.15
C SER A 248 62.23 -4.74 -60.59
N ALA A 249 62.13 -6.06 -60.49
CA ALA A 249 60.88 -6.77 -60.68
C ALA A 249 60.14 -6.81 -59.34
N VAL A 250 58.94 -6.23 -59.29
CA VAL A 250 58.08 -6.27 -58.10
C VAL A 250 57.59 -7.71 -57.91
N PRO A 251 57.88 -8.39 -56.78
CA PRO A 251 57.44 -9.75 -56.55
C PRO A 251 55.91 -9.83 -56.57
N THR A 252 55.35 -10.68 -57.43
CA THR A 252 53.89 -10.81 -57.58
C THR A 252 53.28 -11.83 -56.60
N LYS A 253 54.10 -12.54 -55.83
CA LYS A 253 53.67 -13.55 -54.86
C LYS A 253 54.38 -13.32 -53.52
N PRO A 254 53.65 -13.36 -52.39
CA PRO A 254 54.26 -13.23 -51.07
C PRO A 254 55.13 -14.47 -50.78
N SER A 255 56.36 -14.25 -50.33
CA SER A 255 57.27 -15.32 -49.93
C SER A 255 56.94 -15.90 -48.55
N TYR A 256 56.24 -15.14 -47.69
CA TYR A 256 55.84 -15.54 -46.35
C TYR A 256 54.46 -14.98 -46.02
N VAL A 257 53.61 -15.80 -45.41
CA VAL A 257 52.28 -15.43 -44.91
C VAL A 257 52.13 -16.02 -43.51
N PHE A 258 51.74 -15.21 -42.53
CA PHE A 258 51.48 -15.65 -41.16
C PHE A 258 50.42 -14.75 -40.52
N ASP A 259 49.67 -15.32 -39.57
CA ASP A 259 48.62 -14.62 -38.84
C ASP A 259 49.22 -13.84 -37.67
N ALA A 260 49.39 -12.53 -37.85
CA ALA A 260 50.03 -11.68 -36.86
C ALA A 260 49.14 -11.39 -35.63
N HIS A 261 47.83 -11.22 -35.80
CA HIS A 261 46.91 -10.77 -34.75
C HIS A 261 45.52 -11.41 -34.88
N GLU A 262 44.81 -11.60 -33.76
CA GLU A 262 43.39 -12.07 -33.73
C GLU A 262 42.42 -10.90 -34.03
N GLY A 263 42.63 -10.21 -35.14
CA GLY A 263 41.87 -9.03 -35.52
C GLY A 263 42.58 -8.18 -36.57
N GLU A 264 41.98 -7.05 -36.94
CA GLU A 264 42.55 -6.15 -37.94
C GLU A 264 43.89 -5.55 -37.49
N VAL A 265 44.87 -5.54 -38.39
CA VAL A 265 46.17 -4.91 -38.16
C VAL A 265 46.06 -3.44 -38.51
N SER A 266 46.25 -2.57 -37.52
CA SER A 266 46.09 -1.12 -37.68
C SER A 266 47.41 -0.40 -38.01
N ALA A 267 48.56 -1.01 -37.73
CA ALA A 267 49.86 -0.42 -37.99
C ALA A 267 50.95 -1.47 -38.25
N VAL A 268 51.83 -1.18 -39.22
CA VAL A 268 53.04 -1.95 -39.52
C VAL A 268 54.19 -0.99 -39.76
N LYS A 269 55.35 -1.26 -39.13
CA LYS A 269 56.55 -0.45 -39.33
C LYS A 269 57.81 -1.30 -39.32
N TRP A 270 58.68 -1.08 -40.30
CA TRP A 270 60.02 -1.66 -40.36
C TRP A 270 60.99 -0.82 -39.54
N SER A 271 61.89 -1.49 -38.81
CA SER A 271 63.04 -0.81 -38.23
C SER A 271 64.01 -0.42 -39.36
N PRO A 272 64.52 0.82 -39.38
CA PRO A 272 65.47 1.27 -40.41
C PRO A 272 66.90 0.76 -40.18
N VAL A 273 67.18 0.18 -39.01
CA VAL A 273 68.53 -0.28 -38.60
C VAL A 273 68.52 -1.77 -38.27
N ASP A 274 67.49 -2.24 -37.58
CA ASP A 274 67.37 -3.64 -37.19
C ASP A 274 66.51 -4.41 -38.19
N ARG A 275 66.77 -5.71 -38.37
CA ARG A 275 65.96 -6.60 -39.21
C ARG A 275 64.68 -7.04 -38.50
N ILE A 276 63.91 -6.06 -38.01
CA ILE A 276 62.72 -6.27 -37.19
C ILE A 276 61.53 -5.53 -37.79
N VAL A 277 60.36 -6.18 -37.77
CA VAL A 277 59.06 -5.59 -38.12
C VAL A 277 58.21 -5.49 -36.87
N ALA A 278 57.64 -4.32 -36.62
CA ALA A 278 56.63 -4.12 -35.58
C ALA A 278 55.23 -4.10 -36.18
N THR A 279 54.31 -4.88 -35.60
CA THR A 279 52.89 -4.90 -35.97
C THR A 279 52.01 -4.59 -34.75
N GLY A 280 50.97 -3.79 -34.94
CA GLY A 280 49.97 -3.47 -33.91
C GLY A 280 48.55 -3.73 -34.41
N GLY A 281 47.75 -4.44 -33.62
CA GLY A 281 46.40 -4.88 -33.99
C GLY A 281 45.31 -4.52 -32.99
N ALA A 282 44.06 -4.76 -33.40
CA ALA A 282 42.86 -4.57 -32.57
C ALA A 282 42.81 -5.47 -31.33
N ASP A 283 43.65 -6.51 -31.28
CA ASP A 283 43.91 -7.38 -30.12
C ASP A 283 44.67 -6.66 -28.97
N ARG A 284 44.94 -5.36 -29.13
CA ARG A 284 45.61 -4.47 -28.17
C ARG A 284 47.04 -4.91 -27.85
N LYS A 285 47.69 -5.63 -28.76
CA LYS A 285 49.08 -6.08 -28.62
C LYS A 285 49.96 -5.51 -29.72
N VAL A 286 51.23 -5.30 -29.40
CA VAL A 286 52.29 -5.00 -30.37
C VAL A 286 53.23 -6.20 -30.42
N LYS A 287 53.46 -6.75 -31.60
CA LYS A 287 54.37 -7.89 -31.83
C LYS A 287 55.58 -7.44 -32.64
N LEU A 288 56.74 -7.98 -32.30
CA LEU A 288 58.00 -7.73 -32.99
C LEU A 288 58.46 -9.02 -33.67
N TRP A 289 58.76 -8.92 -34.97
CA TRP A 289 59.12 -10.04 -35.82
C TRP A 289 60.54 -9.86 -36.34
N ASP A 290 61.43 -10.79 -36.03
CA ASP A 290 62.81 -10.79 -36.52
C ASP A 290 62.88 -11.48 -37.90
N THR A 291 63.27 -10.74 -38.93
CA THR A 291 63.32 -11.24 -40.31
C THR A 291 64.60 -12.01 -40.63
N SER A 292 65.50 -12.20 -39.66
CA SER A 292 66.69 -13.03 -39.80
C SER A 292 66.45 -14.50 -39.42
N LYS A 293 65.40 -14.78 -38.62
CA LYS A 293 65.08 -16.12 -38.15
C LYS A 293 64.08 -16.79 -39.08
N SER A 294 64.59 -17.60 -40.01
CA SER A 294 63.80 -18.52 -40.83
C SER A 294 63.34 -19.76 -40.04
N THR A 295 62.90 -19.60 -38.80
CA THR A 295 62.25 -20.68 -38.02
C THR A 295 61.37 -20.07 -36.93
N LEU A 296 60.09 -20.39 -37.02
CA LEU A 296 59.03 -20.05 -36.08
C LEU A 296 59.24 -20.78 -34.75
N SER A 297 59.01 -20.07 -33.65
CA SER A 297 58.49 -20.64 -32.40
C SER A 297 57.25 -19.86 -32.02
#